data_AF-A0A3N5M000-F1
#
_entry.id   AF-A0A3N5M000-F1
#
_cell.length_a   1.000
_cell.length_b   1.000
_cell.length_c   1.000
_cell.angle_alpha   90.00
_cell.angle_beta   90.00
_cell.angle_gamma   90.00
#
_symmetry.space_group_name_H-M   'P 1'
#
loop_
_entity.id
_entity.type
_entity.pdbx_description
1 polymer ?
#
loop_
_entity_poly.entity_id
_entity_poly.type
_entity_poly.pdbx_seq_one_letter_code
_entity_poly.pdbx_strand_id
1 'polypeptide(L)'
;RVRSVAGLEEFCAEERVDIAVVTVPASEAQATIERLVAAGVRAILNFAPVRVHTPDGVLVRQVDLSSELMALSFHLDRESD
;
A
#
# COMPACT_ATOMS: atom_id res chain seq x y z
N ARG A 1 16.50 -9.31 -1.43
CA ARG A 1 16.40 -10.18 -2.63
C ARG A 1 15.11 -9.81 -3.34
N VAL A 2 15.09 -9.81 -4.67
CA VAL A 2 13.88 -9.55 -5.46
C VAL A 2 13.34 -10.89 -5.96
N ARG A 3 12.02 -11.07 -5.93
CA ARG A 3 11.33 -12.28 -6.42
C ARG A 3 10.22 -11.86 -7.40
N SER A 4 9.81 -12.79 -8.26
CA SER A 4 8.65 -12.59 -9.13
C SER A 4 7.37 -12.53 -8.30
N VAL A 5 6.45 -11.65 -8.70
CA VAL A 5 5.11 -11.52 -8.07
C VAL A 5 4.24 -12.76 -8.30
N ALA A 6 4.62 -13.66 -9.21
CA ALA A 6 3.90 -14.90 -9.45
C ALA A 6 3.87 -15.83 -8.22
N GLY A 7 4.87 -15.75 -7.34
CA GLY A 7 4.95 -16.54 -6.11
C GLY A 7 4.53 -15.78 -4.84
N LEU A 8 3.67 -14.76 -4.98
CA LEU A 8 3.30 -13.88 -3.86
C LEU A 8 2.61 -14.65 -2.74
N GLU A 9 1.63 -15.47 -3.08
CA GLU A 9 0.79 -16.22 -2.15
C GLU A 9 1.61 -17.25 -1.37
N GLU A 10 2.46 -18.00 -2.06
CA GLU A 10 3.38 -18.98 -1.47
C GLU A 10 4.33 -18.30 -0.48
N PHE A 11 4.95 -17.19 -0.90
CA PHE A 11 5.83 -16.42 -0.03
C PHE A 11 5.11 -15.88 1.22
N CYS A 12 3.92 -15.29 1.05
CA CYS A 12 3.14 -14.76 2.16
C CYS A 12 2.75 -15.85 3.16
N ALA A 13 2.40 -17.04 2.69
CA ALA A 13 2.06 -18.18 3.54
C ALA A 13 3.28 -18.76 4.27
N GLU A 14 4.40 -18.97 3.58
CA GLU A 14 5.64 -19.51 4.16
C GLU A 14 6.21 -18.59 5.25
N GLU A 15 6.27 -17.30 4.95
CA GLU A 15 6.89 -16.30 5.84
C GLU A 15 5.89 -15.70 6.84
N ARG A 16 4.60 -16.07 6.76
CA ARG A 16 3.51 -15.53 7.59
C ARG A 16 3.47 -14.00 7.59
N VAL A 17 3.38 -13.42 6.40
CA VAL A 17 3.45 -11.97 6.22
C VAL A 17 2.21 -11.28 6.81
N ASP A 18 2.42 -10.40 7.78
CA ASP A 18 1.34 -9.63 8.41
C ASP A 18 1.03 -8.29 7.71
N ILE A 19 2.07 -7.63 7.19
CA ILE A 19 2.00 -6.28 6.63
C ILE A 19 2.62 -6.24 5.24
N ALA A 20 1.92 -5.66 4.27
CA ALA A 20 2.42 -5.43 2.92
C ALA A 20 2.43 -3.94 2.54
N VAL A 21 3.36 -3.57 1.66
CA VAL A 21 3.38 -2.24 1.03
C VAL A 21 3.11 -2.42 -0.46
N VAL A 22 2.11 -1.71 -0.98
CA VAL A 22 1.68 -1.79 -2.37
C VAL A 22 2.11 -0.52 -3.10
N THR A 23 3.02 -0.67 -4.06
CA THR A 23 3.61 0.42 -4.85
C THR A 23 3.50 0.14 -6.36
N VAL A 24 2.44 -0.55 -6.77
CA VAL A 24 2.18 -0.92 -8.17
C VAL A 24 1.46 0.21 -8.92
N PRO A 25 1.42 0.19 -10.26
CA PRO A 25 0.56 1.10 -11.02
C PRO A 25 -0.91 1.01 -10.59
N ALA A 26 -1.66 2.09 -10.76
CA ALA A 26 -3.07 2.17 -10.34
C ALA A 26 -3.94 1.01 -10.88
N SER A 27 -3.70 0.56 -12.12
CA SER A 27 -4.45 -0.55 -12.74
C SER A 27 -4.30 -1.88 -12.01
N GLU A 28 -3.18 -2.08 -11.29
CA GLU A 28 -2.83 -3.34 -10.64
C GLU A 28 -3.12 -3.33 -9.13
N ALA A 29 -3.46 -2.17 -8.56
CA ALA A 29 -3.53 -1.98 -7.11
C ALA A 29 -4.60 -2.87 -6.47
N GLN A 30 -5.81 -2.88 -7.02
CA GLN A 30 -6.93 -3.65 -6.48
C GLN A 30 -6.64 -5.15 -6.51
N ALA A 31 -6.22 -5.68 -7.66
CA ALA A 31 -5.90 -7.10 -7.82
C ALA A 31 -4.74 -7.53 -6.92
N THR A 32 -3.71 -6.70 -6.75
CA THR A 32 -2.59 -7.00 -5.84
C THR A 32 -3.06 -7.06 -4.39
N ILE A 33 -3.92 -6.15 -3.96
CA ILE A 33 -4.45 -6.10 -2.59
C ILE A 33 -5.31 -7.33 -2.31
N GLU A 34 -6.19 -7.72 -3.24
CA GLU A 34 -7.02 -8.91 -3.11
C GLU A 34 -6.18 -10.18 -2.96
N ARG A 35 -5.09 -10.30 -3.73
CA ARG A 35 -4.15 -11.42 -3.60
C ARG A 35 -3.45 -11.44 -2.24
N LEU A 36 -3.00 -10.29 -1.75
CA LEU A 36 -2.38 -10.17 -0.43
C LEU A 36 -3.36 -10.56 0.69
N VAL A 37 -4.61 -10.10 0.60
CA VAL A 37 -5.69 -10.43 1.54
C VAL A 37 -5.96 -11.94 1.52
N ALA A 38 -6.10 -12.53 0.33
CA ALA A 38 -6.31 -13.97 0.17
C ALA A 38 -5.14 -14.80 0.72
N ALA A 39 -3.92 -14.26 0.68
CA ALA A 39 -2.73 -14.86 1.27
C ALA A 39 -2.59 -14.66 2.79
N GLY A 40 -3.57 -14.00 3.44
CA GLY A 40 -3.62 -13.82 4.89
C GLY A 40 -2.98 -12.54 5.43
N VAL A 41 -2.57 -11.62 4.56
CA VAL A 41 -2.03 -10.31 4.98
C VAL A 41 -3.12 -9.48 5.64
N ARG A 42 -2.83 -8.90 6.81
CA ARG A 42 -3.82 -8.24 7.68
C ARG A 42 -3.75 -6.72 7.63
N ALA A 43 -2.61 -6.16 7.22
CA ALA A 43 -2.45 -4.71 7.03
C ALA A 43 -1.72 -4.40 5.74
N ILE A 44 -2.18 -3.37 5.03
CA ILE A 44 -1.64 -2.94 3.75
C ILE A 44 -1.44 -1.43 3.77
N LEU A 45 -0.24 -1.00 3.41
CA LEU A 45 0.08 0.39 3.13
C LEU A 45 0.08 0.59 1.61
N ASN A 46 -0.95 1.23 1.06
CA ASN A 46 -1.10 1.40 -0.37
C ASN A 46 -0.64 2.81 -0.80
N PHE A 47 0.41 2.84 -1.62
CA PHE A 47 0.98 4.01 -2.28
C PHE A 47 0.56 4.13 -3.74
N ALA A 48 -0.16 3.14 -4.29
CA ALA A 48 -0.69 3.26 -5.64
C ALA A 48 -1.63 4.48 -5.70
N PRO A 49 -1.59 5.27 -6.79
CA PRO A 49 -2.31 6.55 -6.88
C PRO A 49 -3.79 6.34 -7.22
N VAL A 50 -4.45 5.47 -6.45
CA VAL A 50 -5.85 5.11 -6.63
C VAL A 50 -6.43 4.64 -5.32
N ARG A 51 -7.67 5.07 -5.04
CA ARG A 51 -8.44 4.48 -3.94
C ARG A 51 -8.87 3.07 -4.33
N VAL A 52 -8.66 2.15 -3.40
CA VAL A 52 -8.95 0.72 -3.54
C VAL A 52 -10.10 0.36 -2.62
N HIS A 53 -10.88 -0.65 -3.01
CA HIS A 53 -11.84 -1.24 -2.12
C HIS A 53 -11.09 -1.98 -1.00
N THR A 54 -11.51 -1.75 0.24
CA THR A 54 -10.91 -2.41 1.42
C THR A 54 -11.74 -3.64 1.77
N PRO A 55 -11.21 -4.86 1.65
CA PRO A 55 -11.91 -6.06 2.07
C PRO A 55 -12.14 -6.06 3.60
N ASP A 56 -13.24 -6.68 4.03
CA ASP A 56 -13.56 -6.78 5.46
C ASP A 56 -12.44 -7.48 6.23
N GLY A 57 -12.10 -6.93 7.40
CA GLY A 57 -11.10 -7.53 8.30
C GLY A 57 -9.64 -7.22 7.95
N VAL A 58 -9.36 -6.42 6.92
CA VAL A 58 -8.00 -5.98 6.57
C VAL A 58 -7.87 -4.46 6.70
N LEU A 59 -6.80 -4.00 7.35
CA LEU A 59 -6.50 -2.58 7.47
C LEU A 59 -5.77 -2.10 6.21
N VAL A 60 -6.41 -1.31 5.36
CA VAL A 60 -5.76 -0.67 4.21
C VAL A 60 -5.58 0.82 4.47
N ARG A 61 -4.34 1.28 4.57
CA ARG A 61 -3.99 2.70 4.70
C ARG A 61 -3.50 3.25 3.37
N GLN A 62 -4.20 4.24 2.84
CA GLN A 62 -3.72 5.05 1.72
C GLN A 62 -2.59 5.98 2.16
N VAL A 63 -1.56 6.12 1.31
CA VAL A 63 -0.53 7.14 1.45
C VAL A 63 -0.50 7.98 0.18
N ASP A 64 -0.81 9.27 0.32
CA ASP A 64 -0.66 10.26 -0.73
C ASP A 64 0.49 11.21 -0.38
N LEU A 65 1.68 10.88 -0.90
CA LEU A 65 2.87 11.68 -0.69
C LEU A 65 2.75 13.11 -1.24
N SER A 66 1.92 13.34 -2.26
CA SER A 66 1.76 14.68 -2.83
C SER A 66 1.07 15.60 -1.85
N SER A 67 0.03 15.09 -1.18
CA SER A 67 -0.67 15.80 -0.11
C SER A 67 0.26 16.05 1.09
N GLU A 68 1.07 15.07 1.50
CA GLU A 68 2.03 15.23 2.60
C GLU A 68 3.10 16.29 2.27
N LEU A 69 3.67 16.26 1.06
CA LEU A 69 4.64 17.25 0.62
C LEU A 69 4.03 18.65 0.49
N MET A 70 2.79 18.76 0.03
CA MET A 70 2.07 20.03 -0.02
C MET A 70 1.86 20.61 1.38
N ALA A 71 1.48 19.79 2.36
CA ALA A 71 1.33 20.21 3.74
C ALA A 71 2.65 20.73 4.33
N LEU A 72 3.77 20.04 4.07
CA LEU A 72 5.10 20.50 4.46
C LEU A 72 5.47 21.82 3.78
N SER A 73 5.19 21.95 2.48
CA SER A 73 5.45 23.19 1.74
C SER A 73 4.68 24.37 2.31
N PHE A 74 3.41 24.19 2.65
CA PHE A 74 2.59 25.25 3.25
C PHE A 74 3.08 25.65 4.64
N HIS A 75 3.59 24.70 5.43
CA HIS A 75 4.15 25.00 6.75
C HIS A 75 5.39 25.89 6.65
N LEU A 76 6.31 25.58 5.73
CA LEU A 76 7.53 26.37 5.51
C LEU A 76 7.25 27.78 4.98
N ASP A 77 6.25 27.93 4.12
CA ASP A 77 5.81 29.23 3.60
C ASP A 77 5.33 30.15 4.73
N ARG A 78 4.59 29.61 5.70
CA ARG A 78 4.06 30.35 6.86
C ARG A 78 5.07 30.70 7.94
N GLU A 79 6.21 30.00 8.00
CA GLU A 79 7.33 30.38 8.89
C GLU A 79 8.18 31.51 8.29
N SER A 80 8.00 31.82 7.00
CA SER A 80 8.77 32.83 6.27
C SER A 80 8.10 34.22 6.26
N ASP A 81 6.89 34.35 6.82
CA ASP A 81 6.15 35.60 7.10
C ASP A 81 6.38 36.09 8.55
#